data_AF-A0A7S4B5F5-F1
#
_entry.id   AF-A0A7S4B5F5-F1
#
_cell.length_a   1.000
_cell.length_b   1.000
_cell.length_c   1.000
_cell.angle_alpha   90.00
_cell.angle_beta   90.00
_cell.angle_gamma   90.00
#
_symmetry.space_group_name_H-M   'P 1'
#
loop_
_entity.id
_entity.type
_entity.pdbx_description
1 polymer ?
#
loop_
_entity_poly.entity_id
_entity_poly.type
_entity_poly.pdbx_seq_one_letter_code
_entity_poly.pdbx_strand_id
1 'polypeptide(L)'
;GEDLGPDLEPLLQINLSATQAQGQRVSLYLGGNEVEIPSETRLYFATKAANPNLRGGLWNGTTVVNYCVTQEGLESQLLESILSAREPDLHDHHSKLRTHISQREIELSRLEMRILELVVSSDMSLLENAKLLDVVEQAVTAAAETAKVVEQATARVAELEQLRAVLSPLAQRGALLFFLLQDMSRLEPMCAYSLGYFKETFLESLE
;
A
#
# COMPACT_ATOMS: atom_id res chain seq x y z
N GLY A 1 25.85 9.50 6.32
CA GLY A 1 24.91 9.36 5.20
C GLY A 1 24.05 10.59 5.08
N GLU A 2 24.69 11.74 4.93
CA GLU A 2 24.05 13.05 4.67
C GLU A 2 24.92 13.86 3.70
N ASP A 3 26.24 13.64 3.77
CA ASP A 3 27.18 14.00 2.73
C ASP A 3 27.45 12.78 1.83
N LEU A 4 27.17 12.91 0.53
CA LEU A 4 27.76 12.04 -0.48
C LEU A 4 29.08 12.68 -0.86
N GLY A 5 30.18 11.95 -0.67
CA GLY A 5 31.49 12.42 -1.09
C GLY A 5 31.48 12.83 -2.57
N PRO A 6 32.38 13.75 -2.99
CA PRO A 6 32.42 14.27 -4.35
C PRO A 6 32.53 13.17 -5.41
N ASP A 7 33.07 12.01 -5.05
CA ASP A 7 33.21 10.84 -5.93
C ASP A 7 31.88 10.18 -6.31
N LEU A 8 30.80 10.41 -5.55
CA LEU A 8 29.48 9.83 -5.75
C LEU A 8 28.46 10.82 -6.34
N GLU A 9 28.78 12.11 -6.39
CA GLU A 9 27.96 13.12 -7.09
C GLU A 9 27.71 12.80 -8.58
N PRO A 10 28.65 12.21 -9.34
CA PRO A 10 28.41 11.80 -10.72
C PRO A 10 27.32 10.74 -10.88
N LEU A 11 27.01 9.97 -9.82
CA LEU A 11 25.92 8.99 -9.83
C LEU A 11 24.54 9.66 -9.71
N LEU A 12 24.46 10.85 -9.11
CA LEU A 12 23.22 11.61 -8.94
C LEU A 12 22.89 12.40 -10.19
N GLN A 13 23.93 12.89 -10.86
CA GLN A 13 23.85 13.53 -12.16
C GLN A 13 24.00 12.44 -13.22
N ILE A 14 22.99 11.59 -13.41
CA ILE A 14 22.93 10.68 -14.56
C ILE A 14 22.82 11.56 -15.81
N ASN A 15 23.97 12.09 -16.24
CA ASN A 15 24.16 12.74 -17.51
C ASN A 15 24.08 11.61 -18.54
N LEU A 16 22.87 11.39 -19.06
CA LEU A 16 22.57 10.54 -20.22
C LEU A 16 23.34 10.94 -21.50
N SER A 17 24.26 11.93 -21.41
CA SER A 17 25.12 12.38 -22.50
C SER A 17 26.36 11.50 -22.72
N ALA A 18 26.72 10.60 -21.79
CA ALA A 18 27.80 9.62 -22.00
C ALA A 18 27.31 8.30 -22.64
N THR A 19 25.99 8.16 -22.88
CA THR A 19 25.42 7.06 -23.67
C THR A 19 25.52 7.36 -25.16
N GLN A 20 26.73 7.43 -25.70
CA GLN A 20 26.93 7.13 -27.11
C GLN A 20 28.14 6.22 -27.28
N ALA A 21 27.87 5.09 -27.95
CA ALA A 21 28.83 4.20 -28.62
C ALA A 21 29.39 2.98 -27.88
N GLN A 22 28.56 2.17 -27.20
CA GLN A 22 28.58 0.69 -27.32
C GLN A 22 27.47 0.08 -26.45
N GLY A 23 26.73 -0.88 -27.01
CA GLY A 23 25.43 -1.34 -26.48
C GLY A 23 25.37 -1.72 -24.98
N GLN A 24 24.16 -1.57 -24.41
CA GLN A 24 23.69 -2.05 -23.08
C GLN A 24 24.52 -1.70 -21.84
N ARG A 25 25.64 -0.98 -21.94
CA ARG A 25 26.51 -0.62 -20.82
C ARG A 25 26.65 0.89 -20.70
N VAL A 26 26.55 1.39 -19.48
CA VAL A 26 26.76 2.80 -19.14
C VAL A 26 28.10 2.88 -18.43
N SER A 27 29.07 3.63 -18.97
CA SER A 27 30.32 3.91 -18.24
C SER A 27 30.18 5.21 -17.44
N LEU A 28 30.62 5.17 -16.19
CA LEU A 28 30.61 6.31 -15.27
C LEU A 28 32.01 6.55 -14.72
N TYR A 29 32.40 7.81 -14.60
CA TYR A 29 33.66 8.20 -13.97
C TYR A 29 33.43 8.40 -12.47
N LEU A 30 34.01 7.53 -11.66
CA LEU A 30 33.93 7.56 -10.20
C LEU A 30 35.33 7.69 -9.61
N GLY A 31 35.57 8.77 -8.85
CA GLY A 31 36.87 9.00 -8.20
C GLY A 31 38.07 9.00 -9.16
N GLY A 32 37.87 9.40 -10.42
CA GLY A 32 38.90 9.43 -11.46
C GLY A 32 39.10 8.13 -12.25
N ASN A 33 38.35 7.06 -11.94
CA ASN A 33 38.37 5.80 -12.69
C ASN A 33 37.09 5.64 -13.51
N GLU A 34 37.21 5.11 -14.73
CA GLU A 34 36.06 4.70 -15.55
C GLU A 34 35.55 3.34 -15.07
N VAL A 35 34.26 3.27 -14.74
CA VAL A 35 33.59 2.07 -14.25
C VAL A 35 32.39 1.77 -15.15
N GLU A 36 32.37 0.58 -15.74
CA GLU A 36 31.20 0.08 -16.50
C GLU A 36 30.13 -0.43 -15.55
N ILE A 37 28.90 0.09 -15.68
CA ILE A 37 27.74 -0.31 -14.89
C ILE A 37 26.65 -0.90 -15.81
N PRO A 38 26.04 -2.04 -15.45
CA PRO A 38 24.87 -2.57 -16.17
C PRO A 38 23.70 -1.59 -16.17
N SER A 39 22.97 -1.50 -17.28
CA SER A 39 21.83 -0.59 -17.45
C SER A 39 20.65 -0.83 -16.48
N GLU A 40 20.59 -1.99 -15.82
CA GLU A 40 19.53 -2.34 -14.87
C GLU A 40 19.87 -2.01 -13.41
N THR A 41 21.06 -1.46 -13.16
CA THR A 41 21.53 -1.17 -11.81
C THR A 41 20.66 -0.10 -11.15
N ARG A 42 20.24 -0.36 -9.90
CA ARG A 42 19.46 0.58 -9.08
C ARG A 42 20.26 0.99 -7.86
N LEU A 43 20.19 2.27 -7.53
CA LEU A 43 20.85 2.85 -6.36
C LEU A 43 19.80 3.30 -5.35
N TYR A 44 20.00 2.93 -4.09
CA TYR A 44 19.13 3.31 -2.99
C TYR A 44 19.96 3.92 -1.87
N PHE A 45 19.47 5.02 -1.32
CA PHE A 45 20.04 5.66 -0.14
C PHE A 45 19.04 5.55 1.02
N ALA A 46 19.53 5.28 2.22
CA ALA A 46 18.72 5.23 3.42
C ALA A 46 19.41 6.01 4.55
N THR A 47 18.64 6.76 5.31
CA THR A 47 19.09 7.46 6.51
C THR A 47 18.07 7.29 7.63
N LYS A 48 18.56 7.24 8.88
CA LYS A 48 17.73 7.20 10.08
C LYS A 48 17.43 8.59 10.64
N ALA A 49 18.07 9.63 10.11
CA ALA A 49 17.81 10.99 10.53
C ALA A 49 16.40 11.41 10.09
N ALA A 50 15.58 11.88 11.03
CA ALA A 50 14.22 12.33 10.74
C ALA A 50 14.19 13.60 9.87
N ASN A 51 15.22 14.45 10.01
CA ASN A 51 15.41 15.63 9.17
C ASN A 51 16.87 15.67 8.67
N PRO A 52 17.21 14.87 7.64
CA PRO A 52 18.56 14.84 7.12
C PRO A 52 18.86 16.16 6.40
N ASN A 53 20.01 16.77 6.69
CA ASN A 53 20.44 17.98 5.98
C ASN A 53 21.06 17.61 4.62
N LEU A 54 20.20 17.19 3.68
CA LEU A 54 20.63 16.82 2.34
C LEU A 54 21.02 18.09 1.56
N ARG A 55 22.16 18.04 0.87
CA ARG A 55 22.59 19.12 -0.03
C ARG A 55 21.66 19.25 -1.24
N GLY A 56 21.59 20.43 -1.85
CA GLY A 56 20.72 20.69 -3.01
C GLY A 56 20.92 19.74 -4.19
N GLY A 57 22.15 19.29 -4.45
CA GLY A 57 22.44 18.31 -5.50
C GLY A 57 21.79 16.94 -5.25
N LEU A 58 21.72 16.52 -3.99
CA LEU A 58 21.02 15.31 -3.55
C LEU A 58 19.50 15.45 -3.69
N TRP A 59 18.94 16.58 -3.23
CA TRP A 59 17.51 16.86 -3.35
C TRP A 59 17.03 16.85 -4.81
N ASN A 60 17.82 17.41 -5.72
CA ASN A 60 17.43 17.51 -7.13
C ASN A 60 17.66 16.20 -7.91
N GLY A 61 18.66 15.40 -7.52
CA GLY A 61 19.05 14.17 -8.21
C GLY A 61 18.40 12.89 -7.67
N THR A 62 17.58 12.97 -6.63
CA THR A 62 16.98 11.79 -5.99
C THR A 62 15.50 11.98 -5.70
N THR A 63 14.76 10.87 -5.69
CA THR A 63 13.39 10.83 -5.19
C THR A 63 13.43 10.51 -3.70
N VAL A 64 13.03 11.46 -2.85
CA VAL A 64 12.98 11.28 -1.41
C VAL A 64 11.67 10.64 -0.98
N VAL A 65 11.75 9.51 -0.28
CA VAL A 65 10.61 8.82 0.30
C VAL A 65 10.70 8.92 1.83
N ASN A 66 9.70 9.53 2.46
CA ASN A 66 9.66 9.71 3.91
C ASN A 66 9.01 8.49 4.58
N TYR A 67 9.79 7.72 5.33
CA TYR A 67 9.33 6.60 6.14
C TYR A 67 9.17 6.96 7.63
N CYS A 68 9.20 8.24 8.00
CA CYS A 68 8.96 8.66 9.37
C CYS A 68 7.55 8.31 9.80
N VAL A 69 7.43 7.77 11.01
CA VAL A 69 6.15 7.50 11.64
C VAL A 69 5.49 8.83 11.96
N THR A 70 4.30 9.06 11.41
CA THR A 70 3.47 10.23 11.71
C THR A 70 2.46 9.89 12.79
N GLN A 71 1.94 10.90 13.48
CA GLN A 71 0.92 10.69 14.50
C GLN A 71 -0.35 10.07 13.93
N GLU A 72 -0.84 10.58 12.80
CA GLU A 72 -2.00 10.04 12.09
C GLU A 72 -1.76 8.61 11.59
N GLY A 73 -0.55 8.33 11.10
CA GLY A 73 -0.15 6.99 10.65
C GLY A 73 -0.12 5.99 11.80
N LEU A 74 0.41 6.40 12.95
CA LEU A 74 0.44 5.56 14.14
C LEU A 74 -0.96 5.36 14.73
N GLU A 75 -1.79 6.40 14.81
CA GLU A 75 -3.18 6.30 15.23
C GLU A 75 -3.92 5.26 14.38
N SER A 76 -3.80 5.33 13.06
CA SER A 76 -4.43 4.38 12.14
C SER A 76 -3.95 2.95 12.41
N GLN A 77 -2.63 2.75 12.60
CA GLN A 77 -2.06 1.43 12.89
C GLN A 77 -2.50 0.87 14.24
N LEU A 78 -2.57 1.72 15.28
CA LEU A 78 -3.05 1.30 16.59
C LEU A 78 -4.53 0.92 16.53
N LEU A 79 -5.36 1.71 15.84
CA LEU A 79 -6.78 1.42 15.66
C LEU A 79 -7.00 0.08 14.95
N GLU A 80 -6.26 -0.17 13.88
CA GLU A 80 -6.28 -1.47 13.19
C GLU A 80 -5.85 -2.61 14.10
N SER A 81 -4.81 -2.41 14.92
CA SER A 81 -4.33 -3.43 15.86
C SER A 81 -5.37 -3.75 16.95
N ILE A 82 -6.05 -2.73 17.49
CA ILE A 82 -7.12 -2.91 18.48
C ILE A 82 -8.31 -3.65 17.85
N LEU A 83 -8.73 -3.25 16.65
CA LEU A 83 -9.84 -3.90 15.95
C LEU A 83 -9.54 -5.37 15.65
N SER A 84 -8.32 -5.66 15.18
CA SER A 84 -7.87 -7.04 14.92
C SER A 84 -7.79 -7.89 16.19
N ALA A 85 -7.39 -7.30 17.32
CA ALA A 85 -7.34 -8.01 18.60
C ALA A 85 -8.75 -8.30 19.15
N ARG A 86 -9.69 -7.35 18.97
CA ARG A 86 -11.04 -7.45 19.55
C ARG A 86 -12.02 -8.26 18.70
N GLU A 87 -11.94 -8.11 17.40
CA GLU A 87 -12.84 -8.73 16.42
C GLU A 87 -12.02 -9.35 15.27
N PRO A 88 -11.19 -10.38 15.55
CA PRO A 88 -10.34 -11.01 14.55
C PRO A 88 -11.17 -11.58 13.39
N ASP A 89 -12.31 -12.18 13.71
CA ASP A 89 -13.22 -12.77 12.73
C ASP A 89 -13.79 -11.74 11.75
N LEU A 90 -14.12 -10.54 12.25
CA LEU A 90 -14.67 -9.44 11.47
C LEU A 90 -13.62 -8.83 10.52
N HIS A 91 -12.37 -8.67 11.00
CA HIS A 91 -11.27 -8.12 10.21
C HIS A 91 -10.84 -9.06 9.07
N ASP A 92 -10.66 -10.35 9.39
CA ASP A 92 -10.31 -11.38 8.42
C ASP A 92 -11.39 -11.55 7.36
N HIS A 93 -12.66 -11.52 7.78
CA HIS A 93 -13.78 -11.54 6.85
C HIS A 93 -13.80 -10.32 5.96
N HIS A 94 -13.52 -9.12 6.45
CA HIS A 94 -13.58 -7.89 5.65
C HIS A 94 -12.57 -7.92 4.49
N SER A 95 -11.34 -8.33 4.75
CA SER A 95 -10.32 -8.48 3.71
C SER A 95 -10.73 -9.52 2.65
N LYS A 96 -11.17 -10.70 3.11
CA LYS A 96 -11.66 -11.79 2.23
C LYS A 96 -12.90 -11.36 1.44
N LEU A 97 -13.82 -10.62 2.06
CA LEU A 97 -15.07 -10.15 1.47
C LEU A 97 -14.82 -9.10 0.39
N ARG A 98 -13.87 -8.17 0.60
CA ARG A 98 -13.45 -7.22 -0.43
C ARG A 98 -12.87 -7.92 -1.65
N THR A 99 -12.02 -8.93 -1.44
CA THR A 99 -11.48 -9.74 -2.53
C THR A 99 -12.59 -10.53 -3.24
N HIS A 100 -13.52 -11.12 -2.49
CA HIS A 100 -14.67 -11.82 -3.05
C HIS A 100 -15.57 -10.91 -3.89
N ILE A 101 -15.91 -9.71 -3.41
CA ILE A 101 -16.70 -8.74 -4.17
C ILE A 101 -15.99 -8.37 -5.47
N SER A 102 -14.70 -8.05 -5.40
CA SER A 102 -13.92 -7.71 -6.60
C SER A 102 -13.86 -8.85 -7.62
N GLN A 103 -13.70 -10.11 -7.16
CA GLN A 103 -13.75 -11.27 -8.04
C GLN A 103 -15.11 -11.43 -8.71
N ARG A 104 -16.21 -11.22 -7.97
CA ARG A 104 -17.57 -11.30 -8.51
C ARG A 104 -17.87 -10.20 -9.52
N GLU A 105 -17.40 -8.97 -9.29
CA GLU A 105 -17.51 -7.87 -10.27
C GLU A 105 -16.79 -8.20 -11.58
N ILE A 106 -15.61 -8.82 -11.50
CA ILE A 106 -14.88 -9.30 -12.69
C ILE A 106 -15.65 -10.40 -13.41
N GLU A 107 -16.23 -11.35 -12.67
CA GLU A 107 -17.07 -12.42 -13.25
C GLU A 107 -18.29 -11.86 -13.97
N LEU A 108 -19.01 -10.90 -13.36
CA LEU A 108 -20.16 -10.24 -13.97
C LEU A 108 -19.78 -9.51 -15.26
N SER A 109 -18.69 -8.74 -15.24
CA SER A 109 -18.21 -8.05 -16.44
C SER A 109 -17.81 -9.02 -17.56
N ARG A 110 -17.26 -10.20 -17.22
CA ARG A 110 -17.00 -11.26 -18.21
C ARG A 110 -18.28 -11.84 -18.80
N LEU A 111 -19.31 -12.06 -17.98
CA LEU A 111 -20.61 -12.55 -18.45
C LEU A 111 -21.29 -11.52 -19.35
N GLU A 112 -21.22 -10.23 -19.03
CA GLU A 112 -21.72 -9.14 -19.88
C GLU A 112 -21.02 -9.12 -21.25
N MET A 113 -19.67 -9.21 -21.27
CA MET A 113 -18.91 -9.29 -22.52
C MET A 113 -19.30 -10.52 -23.35
N ARG A 114 -19.47 -11.67 -22.70
CA ARG A 114 -19.90 -12.92 -23.35
C ARG A 114 -21.29 -12.77 -23.99
N ILE A 115 -22.22 -12.10 -23.31
CA ILE A 115 -23.56 -11.81 -23.85
C ILE A 115 -23.43 -10.90 -25.08
N LEU A 116 -22.64 -9.82 -25.01
CA LEU A 116 -22.43 -8.91 -26.14
C LEU A 116 -21.82 -9.63 -27.35
N GLU A 117 -20.80 -10.45 -27.15
CA GLU A 117 -20.18 -11.25 -28.21
C GLU A 117 -21.18 -12.20 -28.89
N LEU A 118 -22.00 -12.89 -28.09
CA LEU A 118 -23.00 -13.81 -28.62
C LEU A 118 -24.10 -13.07 -29.38
N VAL A 119 -24.56 -11.91 -28.88
CA VAL A 119 -25.56 -11.08 -29.56
C VAL A 119 -25.04 -10.56 -30.90
N VAL A 120 -23.78 -10.12 -30.96
CA VAL A 120 -23.17 -9.61 -32.20
C VAL A 120 -22.87 -10.72 -33.21
N SER A 121 -22.51 -11.91 -32.74
CA SER A 121 -22.14 -13.03 -33.61
C SER A 121 -23.31 -13.90 -34.09
N SER A 122 -24.50 -13.74 -33.51
CA SER A 122 -25.68 -14.50 -33.92
C SER A 122 -26.66 -13.68 -34.76
N ASP A 123 -26.96 -14.14 -35.97
CA ASP A 123 -28.06 -13.64 -36.81
C ASP A 123 -29.45 -14.10 -36.31
N MET A 124 -29.50 -14.99 -35.31
CA MET A 124 -30.73 -15.55 -34.74
C MET A 124 -31.27 -14.68 -33.60
N SER A 125 -32.59 -14.65 -33.45
CA SER A 125 -33.28 -13.95 -32.35
C SER A 125 -32.84 -14.48 -30.98
N LEU A 126 -32.80 -13.61 -29.97
CA LEU A 126 -32.40 -13.89 -28.59
C LEU A 126 -33.15 -15.11 -27.97
N LEU A 127 -34.41 -15.31 -28.35
CA LEU A 127 -35.27 -16.41 -27.89
C LEU A 127 -34.97 -17.76 -28.59
N GLU A 128 -34.32 -17.72 -29.76
CA GLU A 128 -34.01 -18.91 -30.57
C GLU A 128 -32.61 -19.44 -30.29
N ASN A 129 -31.77 -18.64 -29.65
CA ASN A 129 -30.40 -19.00 -29.30
C ASN A 129 -30.33 -19.53 -27.86
N ALA A 130 -30.56 -20.84 -27.70
CA ALA A 130 -30.50 -21.53 -26.41
C ALA A 130 -29.19 -21.30 -25.63
N LYS A 131 -28.06 -21.10 -26.32
CA LYS A 131 -26.78 -20.78 -25.68
C LYS A 131 -26.75 -19.37 -25.09
N LEU A 132 -27.40 -18.42 -25.75
CA LEU A 132 -27.52 -17.04 -25.29
C LEU A 132 -28.44 -16.97 -24.07
N LEU A 133 -29.55 -17.71 -24.10
CA LEU A 133 -30.49 -17.81 -22.99
C LEU A 133 -29.82 -18.37 -21.72
N ASP A 134 -29.04 -19.44 -21.85
CA ASP A 134 -28.30 -20.06 -20.72
C ASP A 134 -27.27 -19.10 -20.11
N VAL A 135 -26.51 -18.37 -20.95
CA VAL A 135 -25.53 -17.37 -20.45
C VAL A 135 -26.23 -16.19 -19.77
N VAL A 136 -27.40 -15.75 -20.27
CA VAL A 136 -28.18 -14.69 -19.63
C VAL A 136 -28.76 -15.17 -18.30
N GLU A 137 -29.26 -16.40 -18.20
CA GLU A 137 -29.76 -16.98 -16.95
C GLU A 137 -28.64 -17.12 -15.90
N GLN A 138 -27.45 -17.54 -16.32
CA GLN A 138 -26.25 -17.57 -15.48
C GLN A 138 -25.84 -16.17 -15.01
N ALA A 139 -25.92 -15.15 -15.87
CA ALA A 139 -25.62 -13.77 -15.50
C ALA A 139 -26.63 -13.21 -14.48
N VAL A 140 -27.92 -13.48 -14.66
CA VAL A 140 -28.98 -13.02 -13.75
C VAL A 140 -28.84 -13.67 -12.37
N THR A 141 -28.58 -14.98 -12.33
CA THR A 141 -28.36 -15.71 -11.07
C THR A 141 -27.10 -15.24 -10.35
N ALA A 142 -25.97 -15.11 -11.06
CA ALA A 142 -24.73 -14.58 -10.50
C ALA A 142 -24.88 -13.14 -9.97
N ALA A 143 -25.65 -12.29 -10.68
CA ALA A 143 -25.92 -10.92 -10.25
C ALA A 143 -26.77 -10.89 -8.96
N ALA A 144 -27.79 -11.74 -8.87
CA ALA A 144 -28.62 -11.86 -7.67
C ALA A 144 -27.83 -12.35 -6.45
N GLU A 145 -26.96 -13.34 -6.65
CA GLU A 145 -26.05 -13.83 -5.59
C GLU A 145 -25.08 -12.74 -5.14
N THR A 146 -24.47 -12.02 -6.09
CA THR A 146 -23.53 -10.94 -5.79
C THR A 146 -24.21 -9.81 -5.03
N ALA A 147 -25.43 -9.43 -5.42
CA ALA A 147 -26.22 -8.42 -4.71
C ALA A 147 -26.45 -8.79 -3.23
N LYS A 148 -26.78 -10.07 -2.96
CA LYS A 148 -26.97 -10.56 -1.59
C LYS A 148 -25.66 -10.55 -0.78
N VAL A 149 -24.55 -10.93 -1.39
CA VAL A 149 -23.22 -10.89 -0.73
C VAL A 149 -22.82 -9.46 -0.41
N VAL A 150 -23.05 -8.52 -1.34
CA VAL A 150 -22.77 -7.10 -1.14
C VAL A 150 -23.66 -6.53 -0.02
N GLU A 151 -24.94 -6.87 0.04
CA GLU A 151 -25.84 -6.44 1.12
C GLU A 151 -25.38 -6.93 2.50
N GLN A 152 -24.96 -8.19 2.61
CA GLN A 152 -24.40 -8.71 3.86
C GLN A 152 -23.07 -8.03 4.22
N ALA A 153 -22.26 -7.68 3.21
CA ALA A 153 -21.02 -6.96 3.39
C ALA A 153 -21.22 -5.54 3.91
N THR A 154 -22.16 -4.79 3.33
CA THR A 154 -22.42 -3.41 3.73
C THR A 154 -22.92 -3.31 5.17
N ALA A 155 -23.76 -4.26 5.61
CA ALA A 155 -24.19 -4.33 7.01
C ALA A 155 -23.00 -4.53 7.97
N ARG A 156 -22.09 -5.46 7.66
CA ARG A 156 -20.88 -5.70 8.48
C ARG A 156 -19.89 -4.54 8.45
N VAL A 157 -19.74 -3.88 7.30
CA VAL A 157 -18.91 -2.66 7.19
C VAL A 157 -19.48 -1.56 8.09
N ALA A 158 -20.80 -1.41 8.14
CA ALA A 158 -21.43 -0.42 9.02
C ALA A 158 -21.17 -0.74 10.51
N GLU A 159 -21.24 -2.01 10.92
CA GLU A 159 -20.87 -2.43 12.29
C GLU A 159 -19.40 -2.13 12.59
N LEU A 160 -18.50 -2.39 11.64
CA LEU A 160 -17.07 -2.10 11.77
C LEU A 160 -16.81 -0.60 11.94
N GLU A 161 -17.45 0.25 11.13
CA GLU A 161 -17.32 1.70 11.23
C GLU A 161 -17.83 2.24 12.58
N GLN A 162 -18.89 1.63 13.14
CA GLN A 162 -19.34 1.97 14.50
C GLN A 162 -18.28 1.64 15.56
N LEU A 163 -17.71 0.43 15.51
CA LEU A 163 -16.63 0.03 16.41
C LEU A 163 -15.40 0.93 16.25
N ARG A 164 -15.05 1.26 15.01
CA ARG A 164 -13.95 2.17 14.68
C ARG A 164 -14.15 3.55 15.30
N ALA A 165 -15.36 4.10 15.22
CA ALA A 165 -15.69 5.38 15.84
C ALA A 165 -15.56 5.35 17.37
N VAL A 166 -15.98 4.25 18.01
CA VAL A 166 -15.87 4.08 19.48
C VAL A 166 -14.40 3.95 19.92
N LEU A 167 -13.57 3.26 19.13
CA LEU A 167 -12.17 2.96 19.48
C LEU A 167 -11.17 4.02 18.97
N SER A 168 -11.56 4.88 18.04
CA SER A 168 -10.69 5.95 17.49
C SER A 168 -10.08 6.86 18.57
N PRO A 169 -10.83 7.35 19.58
CA PRO A 169 -10.24 8.18 20.64
C PRO A 169 -9.15 7.46 21.47
N LEU A 170 -9.25 6.13 21.61
CA LEU A 170 -8.25 5.33 22.31
C LEU A 170 -6.96 5.26 21.49
N ALA A 171 -7.06 5.01 20.19
CA ALA A 171 -5.92 5.00 19.28
C ALA A 171 -5.23 6.37 19.19
N GLN A 172 -6.01 7.47 19.20
CA GLN A 172 -5.48 8.84 19.24
C GLN A 172 -4.62 9.09 20.48
N ARG A 173 -5.12 8.68 21.65
CA ARG A 173 -4.39 8.81 22.91
C ARG A 173 -3.13 7.94 22.92
N GLY A 174 -3.22 6.71 22.38
CA GLY A 174 -2.05 5.83 22.23
C GLY A 174 -0.96 6.46 21.36
N ALA A 175 -1.33 7.01 20.20
CA ALA A 175 -0.38 7.69 19.33
C ALA A 175 0.26 8.90 20.03
N LEU A 176 -0.55 9.75 20.68
CA LEU A 176 -0.05 10.89 21.44
C LEU A 176 0.93 10.47 22.56
N LEU A 177 0.62 9.39 23.29
CA LEU A 177 1.49 8.85 24.33
C LEU A 177 2.87 8.45 23.77
N PHE A 178 2.90 7.79 22.62
CA PHE A 178 4.14 7.39 21.96
C PHE A 178 5.01 8.59 21.59
N PHE A 179 4.42 9.63 20.99
CA PHE A 179 5.17 10.84 20.63
C PHE A 179 5.66 11.61 21.85
N LEU A 180 4.88 11.65 22.94
CA LEU A 180 5.35 12.20 24.22
C LEU A 180 6.55 11.42 24.78
N LEU A 181 6.52 10.08 24.74
CA LEU A 181 7.66 9.25 25.15
C LEU A 181 8.89 9.51 24.27
N GLN A 182 8.69 9.67 22.96
CA GLN A 182 9.77 10.00 22.04
C GLN A 182 10.35 11.39 22.33
N ASP A 183 9.54 12.37 22.69
CA ASP A 183 10.03 13.69 23.11
C ASP A 183 10.75 13.65 24.47
N MET A 184 10.30 12.81 25.41
CA MET A 184 10.99 12.59 26.70
C MET A 184 12.39 11.99 26.51
N SER A 185 12.58 11.15 25.49
CA SER A 185 13.90 10.60 25.15
C SER A 185 14.94 11.67 24.77
N ARG A 186 14.50 12.89 24.40
CA ARG A 186 15.39 14.02 24.15
C ARG A 186 15.94 14.64 25.44
N LEU A 187 15.23 14.47 26.56
CA LEU A 187 15.66 14.92 27.88
C LEU A 187 16.53 13.87 28.55
N GLU A 188 16.08 12.61 28.55
CA GLU A 188 16.79 11.49 29.16
C GLU A 188 16.87 10.29 28.19
N PRO A 189 18.09 9.91 27.74
CA PRO A 189 18.26 8.82 26.77
C PRO A 189 17.73 7.46 27.24
N MET A 190 17.56 7.25 28.54
CA MET A 190 16.98 6.02 29.10
C MET A 190 15.49 5.87 28.79
N CYS A 191 14.79 6.96 28.46
CA CYS A 191 13.37 6.95 28.06
C CYS A 191 13.17 6.65 26.57
N ALA A 192 14.19 6.17 25.87
CA ALA A 192 14.07 5.79 24.47
C ALA A 192 13.48 4.38 24.32
N TYR A 193 12.26 4.30 23.81
CA TYR A 193 11.57 3.04 23.53
C TYR A 193 11.39 2.84 22.03
N SER A 194 11.47 1.59 21.59
CA SER A 194 11.15 1.25 20.20
C SER A 194 9.63 1.29 19.99
N LEU A 195 9.20 1.60 18.76
CA LEU A 195 7.79 1.54 18.41
C LEU A 195 7.20 0.13 18.57
N GLY A 196 8.01 -0.90 18.30
CA GLY A 196 7.58 -2.30 18.47
C GLY A 196 7.22 -2.60 19.92
N TYR A 197 8.10 -2.25 20.85
CA TYR A 197 7.87 -2.41 22.28
C TYR A 197 6.61 -1.65 22.74
N PHE A 198 6.46 -0.39 22.30
CA PHE A 198 5.27 0.40 22.62
C PHE A 198 3.97 -0.27 22.15
N LYS A 199 3.94 -0.78 20.91
CA LYS A 199 2.76 -1.46 20.35
C LYS A 199 2.39 -2.72 21.11
N GLU A 200 3.38 -3.54 21.47
CA GLU A 200 3.18 -4.75 22.26
C GLU A 200 2.59 -4.41 23.64
N THR A 201 3.23 -3.52 24.39
CA THR A 201 2.74 -3.10 25.72
C THR A 201 1.37 -2.42 25.64
N PHE A 202 1.11 -1.65 24.59
CA PHE A 202 -0.19 -1.02 24.37
C PHE A 202 -1.28 -2.08 24.18
N LEU A 203 -1.04 -3.12 23.38
CA LEU A 203 -1.99 -4.22 23.19
C LEU A 203 -2.18 -5.06 24.45
N GLU A 204 -1.09 -5.38 25.17
CA GLU A 204 -1.17 -6.07 26.47
C GLU A 204 -2.01 -5.28 27.49
N SER A 205 -1.92 -3.95 27.48
CA SER A 205 -2.70 -3.10 28.40
C SER A 205 -4.20 -3.04 28.10
N LEU A 206 -4.63 -3.58 26.95
CA LEU A 206 -6.02 -3.61 26.51
C LEU A 206 -6.72 -4.95 26.78
N GLU A 207 -5.97 -5.98 27.17
CA GLU A 207 -6.48 -7.26 27.69
C GLU A 207 -7.00 -7.11 29.14
#